data_AF-H3C2N0-F1
#
_entry.id   AF-H3C2N0-F1
#
_cell.length_a   1.000
_cell.length_b   1.000
_cell.length_c   1.000
_cell.angle_alpha   90.00
_cell.angle_beta   90.00
_cell.angle_gamma   90.00
#
_symmetry.space_group_name_H-M   'P 1'
#
loop_
_entity.id
_entity.type
_entity.pdbx_description
1 polymer ?
#
loop_
_entity_poly.entity_id
_entity_poly.type
_entity_poly.pdbx_seq_one_letter_code
_entity_poly.pdbx_strand_id
1 'polypeptide(L)'
;MARDWPDARGIWHNDNKTFLVWVNEEDHLRVISMQKGGNMKEVFQRFCNGLTKIESLFKDRGHAFMWNEHLGYVLTCPSNLGTGLRAGVHVKLPNMSKHAKFEDVLKKLRLQKRGTGGVDTAAVGGVFDISNADRLGFSEVELVQMVVDGVKLLVDMEKRLEKGESIDDLMPQQK
;
A
#
# COMPACT_ATOMS: atom_id res chain seq x y z
N MET A 1 16.65 0.96 15.21
CA MET A 1 16.82 1.25 13.77
C MET A 1 17.64 2.52 13.53
N ALA A 2 17.56 3.52 14.41
CA ALA A 2 18.19 4.84 14.21
C ALA A 2 19.64 5.02 14.73
N ARG A 3 20.38 3.95 15.08
CA ARG A 3 21.79 4.11 15.44
C ARG A 3 22.58 4.66 14.24
N ASP A 4 23.58 5.49 14.51
CA ASP A 4 24.53 6.01 13.52
C ASP A 4 23.87 6.83 12.40
N TRP A 5 22.70 7.42 12.64
CA TRP A 5 22.02 8.25 11.63
C TRP A 5 22.83 9.52 11.31
N PRO A 6 23.01 9.92 10.03
CA PRO A 6 22.43 9.35 8.80
C PRO A 6 23.36 8.40 8.00
N ASP A 7 24.38 7.81 8.63
CA ASP A 7 25.38 6.96 7.95
C ASP A 7 24.72 5.81 7.17
N ALA A 8 25.14 5.64 5.92
CA ALA A 8 24.66 4.63 4.96
C ALA A 8 23.14 4.65 4.66
N ARG A 9 22.44 5.76 4.90
CA ARG A 9 21.03 5.95 4.51
C ARG A 9 20.92 6.82 3.27
N GLY A 10 19.91 6.53 2.46
CA GLY A 10 19.67 7.32 1.25
C GLY A 10 18.41 6.95 0.50
N ILE A 11 18.13 7.75 -0.52
CA ILE A 11 17.01 7.55 -1.44
C ILE A 11 17.58 7.53 -2.85
N TRP A 12 17.38 6.43 -3.56
CA TRP A 12 17.51 6.38 -5.01
C TRP A 12 16.12 6.63 -5.63
N HIS A 13 16.06 7.32 -6.76
CA HIS A 13 14.83 7.44 -7.55
C HIS A 13 15.16 7.59 -9.03
N ASN A 14 14.22 7.20 -9.90
CA ASN A 14 14.29 7.56 -11.31
C ASN A 14 14.04 9.07 -11.51
N ASP A 15 14.43 9.62 -12.66
CA ASP A 15 14.29 11.06 -12.96
C ASP A 15 12.86 11.58 -12.78
N ASN A 16 11.87 10.75 -13.16
CA ASN A 16 10.46 11.07 -13.06
C ASN A 16 9.88 10.98 -11.64
N LYS A 17 10.66 10.50 -10.65
CA LYS A 17 10.22 10.25 -9.26
C LYS A 17 8.96 9.38 -9.16
N THR A 18 8.84 8.42 -10.06
CA THR A 18 7.73 7.44 -10.11
C THR A 18 8.13 6.05 -9.64
N PHE A 19 9.44 5.82 -9.46
CA PHE A 19 10.02 4.61 -8.89
C PHE A 19 11.18 5.01 -7.98
N LEU A 20 11.12 4.63 -6.71
CA LEU A 20 12.04 5.03 -5.65
C LEU A 20 12.49 3.80 -4.87
N VAL A 21 13.69 3.88 -4.29
CA VAL A 21 14.22 2.87 -3.37
C VAL A 21 14.82 3.60 -2.17
N TRP A 22 14.26 3.40 -0.99
CA TRP A 22 14.90 3.84 0.25
C TRP A 22 15.87 2.77 0.73
N VAL A 23 17.02 3.19 1.22
CA VAL A 23 18.11 2.30 1.63
C VAL A 23 18.38 2.49 3.13
N ASN A 24 18.38 1.38 3.88
CA ASN A 24 18.71 1.30 5.31
C ASN A 24 17.87 2.17 6.26
N GLU A 25 16.59 2.34 5.94
CA GLU A 25 15.63 3.04 6.81
C GLU A 25 14.98 2.03 7.78
N GLU A 26 13.77 1.54 7.49
CA GLU A 26 13.13 0.46 8.25
C GLU A 26 13.69 -0.93 7.85
N ASP A 27 13.90 -1.16 6.56
CA ASP A 27 14.48 -2.39 6.03
C ASP A 27 15.69 -2.05 5.15
N HIS A 28 16.44 -3.08 4.72
CA HIS A 28 17.56 -2.88 3.81
C HIS A 28 17.15 -2.08 2.57
N LEU A 29 16.00 -2.44 1.98
CA LEU A 29 15.42 -1.78 0.81
C LEU A 29 13.92 -1.59 0.99
N ARG A 30 13.43 -0.39 0.65
CA ARG A 30 12.00 -0.13 0.44
C ARG A 30 11.76 0.31 -0.99
N VAL A 31 11.26 -0.60 -1.82
CA VAL A 31 10.95 -0.33 -3.22
C VAL A 31 9.55 0.27 -3.35
N ILE A 32 9.44 1.42 -4.01
CA ILE A 32 8.21 2.20 -4.08
C ILE A 32 7.94 2.55 -5.54
N SER A 33 6.72 2.29 -6.01
CA SER A 33 6.20 2.83 -7.27
C SER A 33 5.00 3.71 -6.94
N MET A 34 4.97 4.93 -7.47
CA MET A 34 3.88 5.87 -7.22
C MET A 34 3.68 6.83 -8.38
N GLN A 35 2.49 7.40 -8.51
CA GLN A 35 2.18 8.51 -9.42
C GLN A 35 0.94 9.27 -8.93
N LYS A 36 0.65 10.41 -9.56
CA LYS A 36 -0.62 11.11 -9.37
C LYS A 36 -1.73 10.44 -10.19
N GLY A 37 -2.97 10.57 -9.74
CA GLY A 37 -4.14 9.94 -10.38
C GLY A 37 -4.39 8.51 -9.91
N GLY A 38 -5.33 7.81 -10.56
CA GLY A 38 -5.85 6.52 -10.12
C GLY A 38 -5.40 5.30 -10.93
N ASN A 39 -4.38 5.42 -11.79
CA ASN A 39 -3.93 4.32 -12.65
C ASN A 39 -3.07 3.28 -11.88
N MET A 40 -3.71 2.54 -10.96
CA MET A 40 -3.04 1.54 -10.12
C MET A 40 -2.36 0.44 -10.97
N LYS A 41 -2.94 0.08 -12.12
CA LYS A 41 -2.37 -0.92 -13.02
C LYS A 41 -0.99 -0.51 -13.52
N GLU A 42 -0.83 0.74 -13.95
CA GLU A 42 0.46 1.27 -14.42
C GLU A 42 1.49 1.35 -13.28
N VAL A 43 1.06 1.82 -12.10
CA VAL A 43 1.91 1.84 -10.89
C VAL A 43 2.43 0.45 -10.57
N PHE A 44 1.53 -0.54 -10.56
CA PHE A 44 1.87 -1.92 -10.22
C PHE A 44 2.71 -2.59 -11.30
N GLN A 45 2.44 -2.34 -12.59
CA GLN A 45 3.29 -2.85 -13.67
C GLN A 45 4.72 -2.31 -13.58
N ARG A 46 4.89 -1.02 -13.28
CA ARG A 46 6.21 -0.43 -13.02
C ARG A 46 6.87 -1.02 -11.78
N PHE A 47 6.11 -1.27 -10.72
CA PHE A 47 6.59 -1.92 -9.50
C PHE A 47 7.16 -3.31 -9.79
N CYS A 48 6.38 -4.20 -10.42
CA CYS A 48 6.81 -5.56 -10.76
C CYS A 48 8.06 -5.53 -11.66
N ASN A 49 8.03 -4.76 -12.75
CA ASN A 49 9.16 -4.67 -13.68
C ASN A 49 10.43 -4.15 -13.01
N GLY A 50 10.30 -3.16 -12.12
CA GLY A 50 11.42 -2.60 -11.37
C GLY A 50 11.98 -3.61 -10.36
N LEU A 51 11.11 -4.26 -9.58
CA LEU A 51 11.52 -5.23 -8.57
C LEU A 51 12.22 -6.45 -9.19
N THR A 52 11.68 -7.01 -10.28
CA THR A 52 12.31 -8.12 -11.02
C THR A 52 13.70 -7.73 -11.54
N LYS A 53 13.87 -6.50 -12.04
CA LYS A 53 15.18 -6.01 -12.50
C LYS A 53 16.17 -5.85 -11.35
N ILE A 54 15.75 -5.29 -10.23
CA ILE A 54 16.59 -5.17 -9.03
C ILE A 54 17.04 -6.56 -8.58
N GLU A 55 16.10 -7.50 -8.42
CA GLU A 55 16.41 -8.84 -7.97
C GLU A 55 17.40 -9.56 -8.90
N SER A 56 17.19 -9.46 -10.22
CA SER A 56 18.13 -10.01 -11.21
C SER A 56 19.53 -9.42 -11.06
N LEU A 57 19.65 -8.09 -10.95
CA LEU A 57 20.94 -7.42 -10.82
C LEU A 57 21.67 -7.78 -9.52
N PHE A 58 20.93 -7.98 -8.42
CA PHE A 58 21.50 -8.45 -7.15
C PHE A 58 22.02 -9.88 -7.30
N LYS A 59 21.21 -10.75 -7.91
CA LYS A 59 21.56 -12.17 -8.12
C LYS A 59 22.80 -12.32 -9.00
N ASP A 60 22.91 -11.53 -10.06
CA ASP A 60 24.08 -11.50 -10.95
C ASP A 60 25.36 -11.08 -10.20
N ARG A 61 25.24 -10.38 -9.07
CA ARG A 61 26.33 -9.99 -8.18
C ARG A 61 26.53 -10.92 -6.99
N GLY A 62 25.84 -12.06 -6.95
CA GLY A 62 25.95 -13.05 -5.87
C GLY A 62 25.20 -12.66 -4.59
N HIS A 63 24.22 -11.75 -4.69
CA HIS A 63 23.36 -11.33 -3.57
C HIS A 63 21.92 -11.74 -3.84
N ALA A 64 21.27 -12.39 -2.88
CA ALA A 64 19.86 -12.78 -2.98
C ALA A 64 19.03 -12.09 -1.89
N PHE A 65 17.73 -11.90 -2.14
CA PHE A 65 16.81 -11.48 -1.09
C PHE A 65 16.58 -12.59 -0.07
N MET A 66 16.29 -12.18 1.17
CA MET A 66 15.92 -13.12 2.22
C MET A 66 14.51 -13.62 1.97
N TRP A 67 14.38 -14.91 1.67
CA TRP A 67 13.09 -15.53 1.34
C TRP A 67 13.05 -17.00 1.77
N ASN A 68 11.89 -17.48 2.21
CA ASN A 68 11.62 -18.91 2.35
C ASN A 68 10.15 -19.23 2.06
N GLU A 69 9.84 -20.52 1.84
CA GLU A 69 8.51 -20.97 1.43
C GLU A 69 7.39 -20.65 2.43
N HIS A 70 7.69 -20.64 3.73
CA HIS A 70 6.68 -20.40 4.76
C HIS A 70 6.38 -18.90 4.95
N LEU A 71 7.42 -18.07 5.00
CA LEU A 71 7.31 -16.66 5.35
C LEU A 71 7.32 -15.72 4.15
N GLY A 72 7.62 -16.21 2.94
CA GLY A 72 7.90 -15.35 1.80
C GLY A 72 9.14 -14.50 2.04
N TYR A 73 9.10 -13.23 1.62
CA TYR A 73 10.18 -12.27 1.88
C TYR A 73 10.26 -11.93 3.36
N VAL A 74 11.47 -12.01 3.90
CA VAL A 74 11.75 -11.72 5.31
C VAL A 74 12.11 -10.24 5.45
N LEU A 75 11.38 -9.54 6.31
CA LEU A 75 11.59 -8.14 6.67
C LEU A 75 11.70 -8.02 8.20
N THR A 76 12.08 -6.84 8.68
CA THR A 76 12.39 -6.61 10.11
C THR A 76 11.16 -6.82 11.00
N CYS A 77 10.00 -6.32 10.58
CA CYS A 77 8.76 -6.43 11.34
C CYS A 77 7.93 -7.63 10.88
N PRO A 78 7.42 -8.49 11.79
CA PRO A 78 6.52 -9.59 11.44
C PRO A 78 5.29 -9.18 10.63
N SER A 79 4.81 -7.93 10.80
CA SER A 79 3.66 -7.42 10.02
C SER A 79 3.95 -7.28 8.52
N ASN A 80 5.23 -7.28 8.12
CA ASN A 80 5.65 -7.06 6.74
C ASN A 80 6.12 -8.36 6.06
N LEU A 81 5.95 -9.52 6.68
CA LEU A 81 6.29 -10.81 6.06
C LEU A 81 5.40 -11.11 4.84
N GLY A 82 5.79 -12.12 4.06
CA GLY A 82 5.09 -12.57 2.85
C GLY A 82 5.50 -11.75 1.65
N THR A 83 4.58 -10.94 1.15
CA THR A 83 4.85 -10.03 0.03
C THR A 83 5.55 -8.75 0.47
N GLY A 84 5.44 -8.37 1.75
CA GLY A 84 5.79 -7.03 2.23
C GLY A 84 5.02 -5.90 1.54
N LEU A 85 4.01 -6.23 0.72
CA LEU A 85 3.40 -5.28 -0.20
C LEU A 85 2.35 -4.42 0.49
N ARG A 86 2.55 -3.11 0.41
CA ARG A 86 1.53 -2.13 0.74
C ARG A 86 1.07 -1.38 -0.51
N ALA A 87 -0.01 -1.85 -1.12
CA ALA A 87 -0.69 -1.14 -2.19
C ALA A 87 -1.73 -0.19 -1.58
N GLY A 88 -1.75 1.07 -2.01
CA GLY A 88 -2.68 2.05 -1.44
C GLY A 88 -2.87 3.30 -2.28
N VAL A 89 -3.84 4.10 -1.86
CA VAL A 89 -4.23 5.35 -2.50
C VAL A 89 -4.40 6.46 -1.47
N HIS A 90 -4.08 7.68 -1.86
CA HIS A 90 -4.62 8.85 -1.18
C HIS A 90 -5.98 9.17 -1.80
N VAL A 91 -7.06 8.92 -1.06
CA VAL A 91 -8.44 9.10 -1.53
C VAL A 91 -9.19 10.07 -0.62
N LYS A 92 -9.96 10.97 -1.22
CA LYS A 92 -10.76 11.97 -0.51
C LYS A 92 -12.16 11.39 -0.24
N LEU A 93 -12.48 11.20 1.04
CA LEU A 93 -13.71 10.57 1.53
C LEU A 93 -14.39 11.40 2.63
N PRO A 94 -14.76 12.67 2.38
CA PRO A 94 -15.24 13.59 3.42
C PRO A 94 -16.56 13.18 4.08
N ASN A 95 -17.41 12.42 3.38
CA ASN A 95 -18.68 11.94 3.93
C ASN A 95 -18.51 10.53 4.51
N MET A 96 -17.90 9.61 3.75
CA MET A 96 -17.71 8.23 4.19
C MET A 96 -16.87 8.15 5.46
N SER A 97 -15.87 9.03 5.61
CA SER A 97 -15.03 9.05 6.82
C SER A 97 -15.75 9.45 8.11
N LYS A 98 -16.89 10.13 8.00
CA LYS A 98 -17.75 10.50 9.13
C LYS A 98 -18.89 9.52 9.35
N HIS A 99 -19.09 8.59 8.41
CA HIS A 99 -20.18 7.63 8.45
C HIS A 99 -19.90 6.55 9.50
N ALA A 100 -20.90 6.20 10.31
CA ALA A 100 -20.76 5.25 11.42
C ALA A 100 -20.28 3.85 10.98
N LYS A 101 -20.51 3.47 9.72
CA LYS A 101 -20.13 2.17 9.15
C LYS A 101 -18.72 2.14 8.53
N PHE A 102 -17.94 3.23 8.57
CA PHE A 102 -16.66 3.28 7.85
C PHE A 102 -15.66 2.21 8.27
N GLU A 103 -15.47 2.02 9.58
CA GLU A 103 -14.56 0.99 10.09
C GLU A 103 -15.01 -0.43 9.71
N ASP A 104 -16.32 -0.70 9.74
CA ASP A 104 -16.87 -2.01 9.36
C ASP A 104 -16.68 -2.29 7.86
N VAL A 105 -16.89 -1.28 7.01
CA VAL A 105 -16.62 -1.38 5.57
C VAL A 105 -15.14 -1.67 5.32
N LEU A 106 -14.22 -0.93 5.95
CA LEU A 106 -12.78 -1.17 5.79
C LEU A 106 -12.39 -2.58 6.24
N LYS A 107 -12.89 -3.03 7.39
CA LYS A 107 -12.64 -4.37 7.92
C LYS A 107 -13.12 -5.47 6.97
N LYS A 108 -14.34 -5.36 6.46
CA LYS A 108 -14.92 -6.33 5.50
C LYS A 108 -14.16 -6.37 4.18
N LEU A 109 -13.61 -5.23 3.76
CA LEU A 109 -12.77 -5.13 2.57
C LEU A 109 -11.31 -5.52 2.80
N ARG A 110 -10.92 -5.83 4.04
CA ARG A 110 -9.52 -6.07 4.45
C ARG A 110 -8.58 -4.92 4.11
N LEU A 111 -9.11 -3.70 4.25
CA LEU A 111 -8.39 -2.45 4.07
C LEU A 111 -8.09 -1.81 5.43
N GLN A 112 -7.01 -1.04 5.46
CA GLN A 112 -6.65 -0.20 6.60
C GLN A 112 -6.55 1.25 6.15
N LYS A 113 -6.82 2.18 7.08
CA LYS A 113 -6.65 3.62 6.87
C LYS A 113 -5.48 4.15 7.68
N ARG A 114 -4.77 5.13 7.12
CA ARG A 114 -3.76 5.98 7.79
C ARG A 114 -4.04 7.45 7.45
N GLY A 115 -3.47 8.38 8.22
CA GLY A 115 -3.54 9.80 7.84
C GLY A 115 -2.68 10.13 6.63
N THR A 116 -2.79 11.37 6.16
CA THR A 116 -2.29 11.78 4.84
C THR A 116 -0.76 11.75 4.73
N GLY A 117 -0.04 11.84 5.85
CA GLY A 117 1.42 11.75 5.92
C GLY A 117 1.96 10.40 6.41
N GLY A 118 1.11 9.36 6.49
CA GLY A 118 1.50 8.03 6.95
C GLY A 118 0.90 7.63 8.30
N VAL A 119 1.48 6.59 8.90
CA VAL A 119 0.90 5.83 10.02
C VAL A 119 0.65 6.68 11.27
N ASP A 120 1.48 7.70 11.51
CA ASP A 120 1.41 8.55 12.71
C ASP A 120 0.84 9.95 12.45
N THR A 121 0.16 10.15 11.33
CA THR A 121 -0.37 11.47 10.95
C THR A 121 -1.89 11.49 10.96
N ALA A 122 -2.48 12.68 11.14
CA ALA A 122 -3.91 12.88 10.98
C ALA A 122 -4.32 12.95 9.50
N ALA A 123 -5.56 12.59 9.19
CA ALA A 123 -6.14 12.85 7.88
C ALA A 123 -6.41 14.36 7.73
N VAL A 124 -5.91 14.97 6.66
CA VAL A 124 -6.14 16.39 6.36
C VAL A 124 -7.20 16.52 5.27
N GLY A 125 -8.24 17.32 5.51
CA GLY A 125 -9.25 17.63 4.49
C GLY A 125 -10.08 16.44 3.99
N GLY A 126 -10.23 15.39 4.82
CA GLY A 126 -10.92 14.16 4.44
C GLY A 126 -10.12 13.27 3.49
N VAL A 127 -8.81 13.48 3.35
CA VAL A 127 -7.92 12.63 2.54
C VAL A 127 -7.30 11.55 3.42
N PHE A 128 -7.56 10.30 3.06
CA PHE A 128 -7.05 9.12 3.76
C PHE A 128 -6.08 8.35 2.88
N ASP A 129 -5.05 7.79 3.51
CA ASP A 129 -4.22 6.76 2.92
C ASP A 129 -4.87 5.40 3.18
N ILE A 130 -5.51 4.83 2.15
CA ILE A 130 -6.19 3.54 2.21
C ILE A 130 -5.33 2.49 1.52
N SER A 131 -5.03 1.39 2.23
CA SER A 131 -4.19 0.29 1.71
C SER A 131 -4.71 -1.08 2.14
N ASN A 132 -4.24 -2.16 1.53
CA ASN A 132 -4.47 -3.52 2.03
C ASN A 132 -3.98 -3.65 3.49
N ALA A 133 -4.66 -4.46 4.30
CA ALA A 133 -4.25 -4.77 5.67
C ALA A 133 -3.30 -5.98 5.75
N ASP A 134 -3.52 -6.98 4.89
CA ASP A 134 -2.73 -8.23 4.89
C ASP A 134 -1.47 -8.16 4.02
N ARG A 135 -0.49 -9.01 4.32
CA ARG A 135 0.80 -9.10 3.61
C ARG A 135 1.25 -10.53 3.33
N LEU A 136 0.92 -11.45 4.23
CA LEU A 136 1.26 -12.87 4.19
C LEU A 136 0.02 -13.72 3.91
N GLY A 137 0.19 -14.81 3.15
CA GLY A 137 -0.91 -15.71 2.75
C GLY A 137 -1.67 -15.28 1.49
N PHE A 138 -1.24 -14.20 0.85
CA PHE A 138 -1.79 -13.69 -0.41
C PHE A 138 -0.64 -13.28 -1.34
N SER A 139 -0.85 -13.38 -2.64
CA SER A 139 0.05 -12.84 -3.66
C SER A 139 -0.08 -11.32 -3.80
N GLU A 140 0.93 -10.69 -4.40
CA GLU A 140 0.94 -9.26 -4.72
C GLU A 140 -0.26 -8.87 -5.59
N VAL A 141 -0.63 -9.71 -6.54
CA VAL A 141 -1.76 -9.49 -7.46
C VAL A 141 -3.08 -9.49 -6.70
N GLU A 142 -3.29 -10.46 -5.82
CA GLU A 142 -4.51 -10.55 -4.99
C GLU A 142 -4.64 -9.33 -4.07
N LEU A 143 -3.56 -8.93 -3.41
CA LEU A 143 -3.54 -7.76 -2.53
C LEU A 143 -3.85 -6.47 -3.29
N VAL A 144 -3.27 -6.27 -4.48
CA VAL A 144 -3.57 -5.09 -5.32
C VAL A 144 -5.01 -5.13 -5.80
N GLN A 145 -5.53 -6.29 -6.19
CA GLN A 145 -6.92 -6.43 -6.63
C GLN A 145 -7.90 -6.10 -5.50
N MET A 146 -7.62 -6.56 -4.26
CA MET A 146 -8.41 -6.20 -3.08
C MET A 146 -8.48 -4.68 -2.88
N VAL A 147 -7.36 -3.97 -3.07
CA VAL A 147 -7.30 -2.51 -2.98
C VAL A 147 -8.09 -1.85 -4.11
N VAL A 148 -7.91 -2.29 -5.35
CA VAL A 148 -8.64 -1.75 -6.51
C VAL A 148 -10.14 -1.86 -6.31
N ASP A 149 -10.63 -3.04 -5.93
CA ASP A 149 -12.07 -3.28 -5.73
C ASP A 149 -12.61 -2.50 -4.54
N GLY A 150 -11.90 -2.52 -3.41
CA GLY A 150 -12.36 -1.85 -2.21
C GLY A 150 -12.35 -0.32 -2.34
N VAL A 151 -11.33 0.26 -2.99
CA VAL A 151 -11.28 1.70 -3.27
C VAL A 151 -12.41 2.10 -4.22
N LYS A 152 -12.70 1.29 -5.25
CA LYS A 152 -13.82 1.55 -6.17
C LYS A 152 -15.15 1.61 -5.41
N LEU A 153 -15.39 0.63 -4.52
CA LEU A 153 -16.60 0.62 -3.69
C LEU A 153 -16.67 1.83 -2.75
N LEU A 154 -15.57 2.20 -2.11
CA LEU A 154 -15.51 3.38 -1.23
C LEU A 154 -15.83 4.68 -2.00
N VAL A 155 -15.35 4.80 -3.24
CA VAL A 155 -15.66 5.95 -4.10
C VAL A 155 -17.14 5.96 -4.49
N ASP A 156 -17.74 4.80 -4.77
CA ASP A 156 -19.17 4.72 -5.08
C ASP A 156 -20.05 5.04 -3.86
N MET A 157 -19.65 4.57 -2.66
CA MET A 157 -20.29 4.95 -1.40
C MET A 157 -20.19 6.46 -1.13
N GLU A 158 -19.01 7.05 -1.31
CA GLU A 158 -18.80 8.50 -1.15
C GLU A 158 -19.73 9.30 -2.06
N LYS A 159 -19.82 8.94 -3.35
CA LYS A 159 -20.71 9.61 -4.31
C LYS A 159 -22.19 9.51 -3.95
N ARG A 160 -22.63 8.43 -3.30
CA ARG A 160 -24.01 8.30 -2.81
C ARG A 160 -24.26 9.22 -1.61
N LEU A 161 -23.33 9.23 -0.66
CA LEU A 161 -23.42 10.10 0.51
C LEU A 161 -23.38 11.59 0.11
N GLU A 162 -22.61 11.95 -0.91
CA GLU A 162 -22.62 13.31 -1.49
C GLU A 162 -24.01 13.74 -1.98
N LYS A 163 -24.86 12.80 -2.39
CA LYS A 163 -26.25 13.04 -2.82
C LYS A 163 -27.27 12.87 -1.69
N GLY A 164 -26.83 12.52 -0.48
CA GLY A 164 -27.71 12.20 0.64
C GLY A 164 -28.40 10.83 0.52
N GLU A 165 -27.89 9.94 -0.33
CA GLU A 165 -28.44 8.59 -0.53
C GLU A 165 -27.84 7.60 0.49
N SER A 166 -28.60 6.56 0.84
CA SER A 166 -28.11 5.47 1.70
C SER A 166 -27.08 4.58 0.98
N ILE A 167 -26.18 4.00 1.77
CA ILE A 167 -25.14 3.04 1.33
C ILE A 167 -25.39 1.62 1.86
N ASP A 168 -26.55 1.36 2.49
CA ASP A 168 -26.81 0.11 3.20
C ASP A 168 -26.83 -1.12 2.27
N ASP A 169 -27.29 -0.94 1.04
CA ASP A 169 -27.27 -1.95 -0.02
C ASP A 169 -25.87 -2.15 -0.65
N LEU A 170 -24.94 -1.23 -0.41
CA LEU A 170 -23.55 -1.33 -0.87
C LEU A 170 -22.63 -2.02 0.15
N MET A 171 -23.15 -2.42 1.31
CA MET A 171 -22.34 -3.06 2.34
C MET A 171 -21.68 -4.34 1.81
N PRO A 172 -20.34 -4.42 1.82
CA PRO A 172 -19.64 -5.59 1.29
C PRO A 172 -19.86 -6.81 2.20
N GLN A 173 -19.71 -8.00 1.62
CA GLN A 173 -19.53 -9.22 2.41
C GLN A 173 -18.11 -9.26 3.00
N GLN A 174 -17.92 -10.03 4.07
CA GLN A 174 -16.60 -10.24 4.64
C GLN A 174 -15.73 -11.00 3.63
N LYS A 175 -14.60 -10.38 3.23
CA LYS A 175 -13.53 -11.04 2.49
C LYS A 175 -12.62 -11.85 3.40
#